data_AF-A0A2E7QWA5-F1
#
_entry.id   AF-A0A2E7QWA5-F1
#
_cell.length_a   1.000
_cell.length_b   1.000
_cell.length_c   1.000
_cell.angle_alpha   90.00
_cell.angle_beta   90.00
_cell.angle_gamma   90.00
#
_symmetry.space_group_name_H-M   'P 1'
#
loop_
_entity.id
_entity.type
_entity.pdbx_description
1 polymer ?
#
loop_
_entity_poly.entity_id
_entity_poly.type
_entity_poly.pdbx_seq_one_letter_code
_entity_poly.pdbx_strand_id
1 'polypeptide(L)'
;MLTIFNQNSDILDLYQKKLTHIMVDEYQDTNVAQYLWLRLLAQTHRNICCVGDDDQSIYSWRGAEIGNILKFEEDFPGAEVFRLEQNYRSTPEILSAASALISHNSGRLGKTLWTERDSGDKITVRGLWDGEAEARNIADEVEALKIKKASLEEIAVLVRASFQMREFEERFITVGIPYRVIGGPRFYERQEIRDAIAYMRVINQPDDGLAFERIINVPRRGIGAATIRAIHNLSQAHTVSLTEAARRLAGTDELRPQARRAITALFANFDRWAGLAETVDQVELVETVLDESGYTEMWQNDKRPEAPGRLENLRELVRALEEFENLSGFLEHVSLVMEAGQADAGEMVNLMTLHAAKGLEFETVFLPGWEEGVFPNQRAMDEGGASALEEERRLAYVGLTRARRQAHVSFAANRRIYNQWQTSIPSRFVEELPEKDIEAVIDPGLYGSYPANSGFEDDAPGEWTAAGRGPGFQRMQSAQGLIKDEGVIDGRAKVINSLPPSSNIKRGIRIFHQKFGYGKVVAVDGNKLEVEFEKAGVKKVMDSFVEPA
;
A
#
# COMPACT_ATOMS: atom_id res chain seq x y z
N MET A 1 1.30 -30.51 -15.73
CA MET A 1 1.49 -31.74 -14.93
C MET A 1 0.16 -32.41 -14.59
N LEU A 2 -0.79 -31.73 -13.91
CA LEU A 2 -2.14 -32.29 -13.64
C LEU A 2 -2.80 -32.97 -14.85
N THR A 3 -2.90 -32.26 -15.98
CA THR A 3 -3.47 -32.81 -17.23
C THR A 3 -2.73 -34.04 -17.71
N ILE A 4 -1.40 -34.06 -17.57
CA ILE A 4 -0.56 -35.18 -18.01
C ILE A 4 -0.84 -36.41 -17.14
N PHE A 5 -0.87 -36.25 -15.81
CA PHE A 5 -1.14 -37.35 -14.88
C PHE A 5 -2.56 -37.91 -15.01
N ASN A 6 -3.55 -37.05 -15.29
CA ASN A 6 -4.92 -37.50 -15.53
C ASN A 6 -5.09 -38.24 -16.87
N GLN A 7 -4.29 -37.91 -17.89
CA GLN A 7 -4.39 -38.53 -19.22
C GLN A 7 -3.48 -39.74 -19.39
N ASN A 8 -2.40 -39.84 -18.61
CA ASN A 8 -1.35 -40.86 -18.77
C ASN A 8 -1.04 -41.48 -17.39
N SER A 9 -1.74 -42.55 -17.05
CA SER A 9 -1.60 -43.21 -15.75
C SER A 9 -0.24 -43.91 -15.57
N ASP A 10 0.38 -44.35 -16.66
CA ASP A 10 1.72 -44.94 -16.67
C ASP A 10 2.80 -43.94 -16.21
N ILE A 11 2.66 -42.67 -16.60
CA ILE A 11 3.55 -41.59 -16.14
C ILE A 11 3.31 -41.32 -14.65
N LEU A 12 2.05 -41.24 -14.20
CA LEU A 12 1.72 -41.06 -12.79
C LEU A 12 2.32 -42.18 -11.92
N ASP A 13 2.14 -43.44 -12.32
CA ASP A 13 2.69 -44.61 -11.63
C ASP A 13 4.22 -44.54 -11.49
N LEU A 14 4.91 -44.05 -12.53
CA LEU A 14 6.36 -43.88 -12.51
C LEU A 14 6.79 -42.87 -11.45
N TYR A 15 6.07 -41.76 -11.31
CA TYR A 15 6.36 -40.76 -10.28
C TYR A 15 5.96 -41.24 -8.88
N GLN A 16 4.80 -41.87 -8.73
CA GLN A 16 4.35 -42.42 -7.45
C GLN A 16 5.35 -43.46 -6.91
N LYS A 17 5.89 -44.35 -7.75
CA LYS A 17 6.92 -45.32 -7.34
C LYS A 17 8.24 -44.67 -6.90
N LYS A 18 8.58 -43.51 -7.46
CA LYS A 18 9.80 -42.77 -7.11
C LYS A 18 9.62 -41.96 -5.83
N LEU A 19 8.47 -41.31 -5.68
CA LEU A 19 8.15 -40.42 -4.56
C LEU A 19 7.51 -41.21 -3.42
N THR A 20 8.35 -41.88 -2.65
CA THR A 20 7.90 -42.72 -1.52
C THR A 20 7.45 -41.91 -0.30
N HIS A 21 7.97 -40.69 -0.13
CA HIS A 21 7.65 -39.77 0.95
C HIS A 21 7.57 -38.35 0.38
N ILE A 22 6.54 -37.61 0.76
CA ILE A 22 6.27 -36.24 0.28
C ILE A 22 6.23 -35.33 1.50
N MET A 23 7.06 -34.29 1.50
CA MET A 23 7.06 -33.24 2.52
C MET A 23 6.66 -31.93 1.87
N VAL A 24 5.70 -31.24 2.45
CA VAL A 24 5.19 -29.96 1.96
C VAL A 24 5.22 -28.96 3.09
N ASP A 25 5.92 -27.86 2.87
CA ASP A 25 5.94 -26.72 3.78
C ASP A 25 4.98 -25.63 3.26
N GLU A 26 4.57 -24.70 4.14
CA GLU A 26 3.64 -23.61 3.83
C GLU A 26 2.32 -24.09 3.18
N TYR A 27 1.79 -25.22 3.65
CA TYR A 27 0.65 -25.90 3.02
C TYR A 27 -0.64 -25.06 2.97
N GLN A 28 -0.80 -24.09 3.87
CA GLN A 28 -1.93 -23.16 3.89
C GLN A 28 -1.97 -22.24 2.65
N ASP A 29 -0.84 -22.00 1.98
CA ASP A 29 -0.77 -21.14 0.80
C ASP A 29 -0.99 -21.91 -0.52
N THR A 30 -1.34 -23.19 -0.43
CA THR A 30 -1.54 -24.01 -1.62
C THR A 30 -2.83 -23.62 -2.35
N ASN A 31 -2.73 -23.49 -3.67
CA ASN A 31 -3.91 -23.33 -4.53
C ASN A 31 -4.53 -24.68 -4.90
N VAL A 32 -5.75 -24.65 -5.44
CA VAL A 32 -6.50 -25.85 -5.83
C VAL A 32 -5.72 -26.77 -6.77
N ALA A 33 -4.93 -26.22 -7.70
CA ALA A 33 -4.13 -27.01 -8.62
C ALA A 33 -2.97 -27.73 -7.92
N GLN A 34 -2.25 -27.04 -7.03
CA GLN A 34 -1.18 -27.63 -6.22
C GLN A 34 -1.72 -28.74 -5.32
N TYR A 35 -2.85 -28.48 -4.65
CA TYR A 35 -3.55 -29.46 -3.82
C TYR A 35 -3.93 -30.72 -4.61
N LEU A 36 -4.62 -30.58 -5.75
CA LEU A 36 -5.01 -31.73 -6.57
C LEU A 36 -3.80 -32.51 -7.09
N TRP A 37 -2.71 -31.80 -7.41
CA TRP A 37 -1.47 -32.42 -7.86
C TRP A 37 -0.79 -33.23 -6.77
N LEU A 38 -0.69 -32.69 -5.55
CA LEU A 38 -0.16 -33.39 -4.38
C LEU A 38 -1.01 -34.62 -4.05
N ARG A 39 -2.34 -34.49 -4.12
CA ARG A 39 -3.26 -35.60 -3.88
C ARG A 39 -3.05 -36.76 -4.86
N LEU A 40 -2.86 -36.48 -6.15
CA LEU A 40 -2.55 -37.53 -7.13
C LEU A 40 -1.24 -38.25 -6.82
N LEU A 41 -0.21 -37.52 -6.38
CA LEU A 41 1.09 -38.12 -6.06
C LEU A 41 1.06 -38.94 -4.76
N ALA A 42 0.33 -38.49 -3.75
CA ALA A 42 0.31 -39.11 -2.43
C ALA A 42 -0.58 -40.37 -2.35
N GLN A 43 -1.47 -40.62 -3.33
CA GLN A 43 -2.47 -41.70 -3.26
C GLN A 43 -1.91 -43.11 -3.05
N THR A 44 -0.74 -43.43 -3.61
CA THR A 44 -0.16 -44.79 -3.59
C THR A 44 0.52 -45.12 -2.27
N HIS A 45 1.47 -44.29 -1.82
CA HIS A 45 2.21 -44.56 -0.58
C HIS A 45 1.56 -43.95 0.66
N ARG A 46 0.76 -42.88 0.51
CA ARG A 46 0.12 -42.11 1.59
C ARG A 46 1.07 -41.55 2.66
N ASN A 47 2.37 -41.53 2.37
CA ASN A 47 3.39 -40.92 3.21
C ASN A 47 3.53 -39.44 2.83
N ILE A 48 2.54 -38.63 3.20
CA ILE A 48 2.57 -37.19 3.01
C ILE A 48 2.62 -36.50 4.38
N CYS A 49 3.58 -35.61 4.57
CA CYS A 49 3.71 -34.76 5.74
C CYS A 49 3.58 -33.30 5.28
N CYS A 50 2.53 -32.64 5.71
CA CYS A 50 2.29 -31.23 5.43
C CYS A 50 2.50 -30.41 6.69
N VAL A 51 3.26 -29.33 6.56
CA VAL A 51 3.48 -28.32 7.60
C VAL A 51 2.83 -27.04 7.12
N GLY A 52 2.12 -26.36 8.02
CA GLY A 52 1.48 -25.10 7.71
C GLY A 52 0.77 -24.50 8.91
N ASP A 53 0.39 -23.23 8.75
CA ASP A 53 -0.25 -22.42 9.77
C ASP A 53 -1.43 -21.66 9.14
N ASP A 54 -2.66 -21.98 9.54
CA ASP A 54 -3.88 -21.32 9.06
C ASP A 54 -3.92 -19.81 9.35
N ASP A 55 -3.32 -19.38 10.46
CA ASP A 55 -3.21 -17.97 10.83
C ASP A 55 -2.16 -17.21 9.98
N GLN A 56 -1.35 -17.91 9.18
CA GLN A 56 -0.35 -17.32 8.28
C GLN A 56 -0.71 -17.47 6.79
N SER A 57 -1.97 -17.77 6.46
CA SER A 57 -2.47 -17.81 5.08
C SER A 57 -2.77 -16.40 4.56
N ILE A 58 -1.88 -15.83 3.74
CA ILE A 58 -1.92 -14.43 3.27
C ILE A 58 -1.82 -14.25 1.75
N TYR A 59 -2.00 -15.33 0.97
CA TYR A 59 -1.94 -15.30 -0.49
C TYR A 59 -3.26 -15.69 -1.16
N SER A 60 -4.42 -15.36 -0.56
CA SER A 60 -5.72 -15.72 -1.15
C SER A 60 -5.90 -15.09 -2.54
N TRP A 61 -5.36 -13.88 -2.73
CA TRP A 61 -5.33 -13.15 -4.02
C TRP A 61 -4.54 -13.88 -5.12
N ARG A 62 -3.67 -14.83 -4.78
CA ARG A 62 -2.98 -15.74 -5.72
C ARG A 62 -3.72 -17.07 -5.92
N GLY A 63 -4.90 -17.22 -5.33
CA GLY A 63 -5.73 -18.42 -5.35
C GLY A 63 -5.38 -19.46 -4.28
N ALA A 64 -4.66 -19.07 -3.22
CA ALA A 64 -4.46 -19.94 -2.06
C ALA A 64 -5.79 -20.23 -1.37
N GLU A 65 -6.02 -21.49 -1.01
CA GLU A 65 -7.27 -21.94 -0.40
C GLU A 65 -6.99 -22.49 1.00
N ILE A 66 -7.30 -21.70 2.04
CA ILE A 66 -7.10 -22.11 3.44
C ILE A 66 -7.87 -23.39 3.79
N GLY A 67 -8.96 -23.68 3.07
CA GLY A 67 -9.71 -24.92 3.20
C GLY A 67 -8.87 -26.18 2.95
N ASN A 68 -7.76 -26.09 2.22
CA ASN A 68 -6.88 -27.24 1.96
C ASN A 68 -6.22 -27.77 3.24
N ILE A 69 -5.76 -26.88 4.13
CA ILE A 69 -5.16 -27.28 5.41
C ILE A 69 -6.24 -27.72 6.40
N LEU A 70 -7.40 -27.06 6.40
CA LEU A 70 -8.52 -27.39 7.30
C LEU A 70 -9.14 -28.77 7.00
N LYS A 71 -9.13 -29.20 5.73
CA LYS A 71 -9.72 -30.48 5.30
C LYS A 71 -8.70 -31.62 5.21
N PHE A 72 -7.48 -31.41 5.67
CA PHE A 72 -6.40 -32.40 5.50
C PHE A 72 -6.74 -33.77 6.12
N GLU A 73 -7.35 -33.78 7.31
CA GLU A 73 -7.79 -35.01 7.99
C GLU A 73 -8.92 -35.75 7.23
N GLU A 74 -9.81 -35.00 6.56
CA GLU A 74 -10.88 -35.56 5.74
C GLU A 74 -10.33 -36.17 4.43
N ASP A 75 -9.35 -35.50 3.82
CA ASP A 75 -8.77 -35.88 2.54
C ASP A 75 -7.74 -37.01 2.64
N PHE A 76 -7.05 -37.11 3.79
CA PHE A 76 -6.09 -38.16 4.10
C PHE A 76 -6.50 -38.92 5.38
N PRO A 77 -7.47 -39.84 5.29
CA PRO A 77 -7.93 -40.60 6.45
C PRO A 77 -6.78 -41.37 7.12
N GLY A 78 -6.61 -41.16 8.43
CA GLY A 78 -5.52 -41.73 9.22
C GLY A 78 -4.29 -40.83 9.36
N ALA A 79 -4.36 -39.58 8.89
CA ALA A 79 -3.34 -38.58 9.19
C ALA A 79 -3.24 -38.31 10.69
N GLU A 80 -2.01 -38.22 11.20
CA GLU A 80 -1.72 -37.79 12.56
C GLU A 80 -1.49 -36.28 12.59
N VAL A 81 -2.19 -35.56 13.47
CA VAL A 81 -2.05 -34.10 13.62
C VAL A 81 -1.18 -33.78 14.83
N PHE A 82 -0.05 -33.13 14.58
CA PHE A 82 0.84 -32.61 15.61
C PHE A 82 0.71 -31.09 15.70
N ARG A 83 0.41 -30.57 16.90
CA ARG A 83 0.32 -29.12 17.16
C ARG A 83 1.61 -28.66 17.83
N LEU A 84 2.33 -27.74 17.18
CA LEU A 84 3.52 -27.11 17.73
C LEU A 84 3.11 -25.78 18.37
N GLU A 85 2.93 -25.78 19.68
CA GLU A 85 2.42 -24.62 20.43
C GLU A 85 3.52 -23.78 21.09
N GLN A 86 4.74 -24.28 21.18
CA GLN A 86 5.86 -23.53 21.73
C GLN A 86 6.49 -22.64 20.64
N ASN A 87 6.46 -21.33 20.87
CA ASN A 87 7.15 -20.32 20.07
C ASN A 87 8.54 -20.05 20.65
N TYR A 88 9.58 -20.19 19.82
CA TYR A 88 10.97 -19.95 20.21
C TYR A 88 11.52 -18.59 19.75
N ARG A 89 10.73 -17.84 18.98
CA ARG A 89 11.14 -16.60 18.30
C ARG A 89 10.89 -15.36 19.15
N SER A 90 9.64 -15.17 19.55
CA SER A 90 9.11 -13.90 20.07
C SER A 90 8.97 -13.92 21.58
N THR A 91 9.00 -12.73 22.18
CA THR A 91 8.74 -12.50 23.60
C THR A 91 7.26 -12.75 23.96
N PRO A 92 6.95 -12.99 25.25
CA PRO A 92 5.57 -13.21 25.69
C PRO A 92 4.60 -12.08 25.30
N GLU A 93 5.04 -10.82 25.36
CA GLU A 93 4.24 -9.63 25.08
C GLU A 93 3.83 -9.57 23.60
N ILE A 94 4.79 -9.79 22.69
CA ILE A 94 4.54 -9.85 21.25
C ILE A 94 3.59 -11.01 20.92
N LEU A 95 3.82 -12.17 21.54
CA LEU A 95 3.00 -13.35 21.27
C LEU A 95 1.57 -13.20 21.80
N SER A 96 1.41 -12.59 22.97
CA SER A 96 0.11 -12.26 23.58
C SER A 96 -0.68 -11.30 22.70
N ALA A 97 -0.04 -10.22 22.23
CA ALA A 97 -0.65 -9.26 21.33
C ALA A 97 -1.05 -9.86 19.97
N ALA A 98 -0.16 -10.64 19.35
CA ALA A 98 -0.46 -11.33 18.10
C ALA A 98 -1.62 -12.34 18.29
N SER A 99 -1.63 -13.08 19.41
CA SER A 99 -2.70 -14.02 19.74
C SER A 99 -4.05 -13.32 19.96
N ALA A 100 -4.05 -12.14 20.59
CA ALA A 100 -5.23 -11.32 20.80
C ALA A 100 -5.83 -10.83 19.47
N LEU A 101 -5.00 -10.33 18.56
CA LEU A 101 -5.44 -9.98 17.19
C LEU A 101 -6.12 -11.16 16.53
N ILE A 102 -5.39 -12.26 16.33
CA ILE A 102 -5.90 -13.37 15.53
C ILE A 102 -7.10 -14.09 16.18
N SER A 103 -7.33 -13.91 17.48
CA SER A 103 -8.52 -14.42 18.17
C SER A 103 -9.84 -13.88 17.63
N HIS A 104 -9.82 -12.71 16.97
CA HIS A 104 -11.00 -12.10 16.36
C HIS A 104 -11.38 -12.74 15.01
N ASN A 105 -10.54 -13.59 14.43
CA ASN A 105 -10.87 -14.34 13.20
C ASN A 105 -11.72 -15.58 13.50
N SER A 106 -12.67 -15.87 12.63
CA SER A 106 -13.49 -17.08 12.69
C SER A 106 -12.87 -18.24 11.90
N GLY A 107 -13.35 -19.48 12.11
CA GLY A 107 -12.96 -20.63 11.26
C GLY A 107 -11.51 -21.12 11.40
N ARG A 108 -10.87 -20.89 12.55
CA ARG A 108 -9.48 -21.27 12.84
C ARG A 108 -9.39 -22.69 13.41
N LEU A 109 -8.23 -23.35 13.27
CA LEU A 109 -7.94 -24.66 13.88
C LEU A 109 -7.81 -24.61 15.41
N GLY A 110 -7.66 -23.40 15.97
CA GLY A 110 -7.59 -23.14 17.41
C GLY A 110 -6.30 -23.68 18.03
N LYS A 111 -5.35 -22.80 18.31
CA LYS A 111 -4.07 -23.11 18.96
C LYS A 111 -3.73 -22.05 19.99
N THR A 112 -2.99 -22.45 21.03
CA THR A 112 -2.53 -21.54 22.07
C THR A 112 -1.01 -21.50 22.03
N LEU A 113 -0.45 -20.45 21.44
CA LEU A 113 1.00 -20.28 21.41
C LEU A 113 1.52 -19.79 22.76
N TRP A 114 2.65 -20.34 23.21
CA TRP A 114 3.35 -19.93 24.44
C TRP A 114 4.87 -19.90 24.21
N THR A 115 5.62 -19.22 25.07
CA THR A 115 7.08 -19.08 24.94
C THR A 115 7.76 -19.23 26.31
N GLU A 116 8.98 -19.79 26.32
CA GLU A 116 9.85 -19.90 27.50
C GLU A 116 10.82 -18.71 27.65
N ARG A 117 10.78 -17.76 26.70
CA ARG A 117 11.61 -16.57 26.77
C ARG A 117 11.19 -15.68 27.95
N ASP A 118 12.18 -14.97 28.49
CA ASP A 118 11.93 -13.93 29.48
C ASP A 118 11.01 -12.83 28.91
N SER A 119 10.31 -12.12 29.80
CA SER A 119 9.51 -10.95 29.44
C SER A 119 10.34 -9.95 28.64
N GLY A 120 9.77 -9.50 27.53
CA GLY A 120 10.36 -8.51 26.65
C GLY A 120 9.91 -7.09 26.95
N ASP A 121 10.26 -6.20 26.02
CA ASP A 121 9.75 -4.84 26.00
C ASP A 121 8.27 -4.87 25.52
N LYS A 122 7.45 -3.95 26.03
CA LYS A 122 6.08 -3.76 25.53
C LYS A 122 6.10 -3.31 24.07
N ILE A 123 5.02 -3.58 23.35
CA ILE A 123 4.85 -3.08 21.98
C ILE A 123 4.61 -1.58 22.04
N THR A 124 5.50 -0.79 21.44
CA THR A 124 5.29 0.66 21.36
C THR A 124 4.25 0.95 20.29
N VAL A 125 3.18 1.66 20.64
CA VAL A 125 2.16 2.14 19.71
C VAL A 125 2.26 3.66 19.61
N ARG A 126 2.58 4.20 18.44
CA ARG A 126 2.80 5.64 18.25
C ARG A 126 1.82 6.30 17.29
N GLY A 127 1.17 7.37 17.74
CA GLY A 127 0.32 8.23 16.91
C GLY A 127 1.07 9.48 16.46
N LEU A 128 1.15 9.70 15.15
CA LEU A 128 1.96 10.75 14.51
C LEU A 128 1.11 11.63 13.57
N TRP A 129 1.53 12.87 13.33
CA TRP A 129 0.73 13.84 12.56
C TRP A 129 0.56 13.46 11.09
N ASP A 130 1.65 13.02 10.47
CA ASP A 130 1.71 12.67 9.05
C ASP A 130 2.73 11.56 8.75
N GLY A 131 2.72 11.08 7.50
CA GLY A 131 3.65 10.05 7.02
C GLY A 131 5.12 10.47 7.11
N GLU A 132 5.42 11.75 6.90
CA GLU A 132 6.78 12.28 7.03
C GLU A 132 7.27 12.29 8.49
N ALA A 133 6.41 12.63 9.45
CA ALA A 133 6.68 12.51 10.87
C ALA A 133 6.90 11.06 11.28
N GLU A 134 6.13 10.12 10.72
CA GLU A 134 6.33 8.69 10.92
C GLU A 134 7.69 8.21 10.40
N ALA A 135 8.06 8.58 9.17
CA ALA A 135 9.37 8.26 8.61
C ALA A 135 10.52 8.87 9.42
N ARG A 136 10.38 10.13 9.86
CA ARG A 136 11.35 10.78 10.76
C ARG A 136 11.50 10.03 12.06
N ASN A 137 10.40 9.68 12.73
CA ASN A 137 10.49 8.96 13.99
C ASN A 137 11.16 7.60 13.83
N ILE A 138 10.79 6.81 12.83
CA ILE A 138 11.41 5.51 12.61
C ILE A 138 12.91 5.65 12.33
N ALA A 139 13.32 6.65 11.55
CA ALA A 139 14.74 6.93 11.33
C ALA A 139 15.48 7.29 12.63
N ASP A 140 14.89 8.14 13.47
CA ASP A 140 15.49 8.54 14.75
C ASP A 140 15.62 7.33 15.71
N GLU A 141 14.64 6.42 15.74
CA GLU A 141 14.72 5.17 16.53
C GLU A 141 15.79 4.21 15.99
N VAL A 142 15.91 4.08 14.66
CA VAL A 142 16.97 3.28 14.03
C VAL A 142 18.35 3.84 14.39
N GLU A 143 18.53 5.16 14.36
CA GLU A 143 19.79 5.78 14.80
C GLU A 143 20.07 5.52 16.29
N ALA A 144 19.05 5.61 17.15
CA ALA A 144 19.18 5.30 18.57
C ALA A 144 19.61 3.84 18.79
N LEU A 145 19.05 2.89 18.04
CA LEU A 145 19.44 1.47 18.07
C LEU A 145 20.86 1.26 17.55
N LYS A 146 21.26 1.96 16.49
CA LYS A 146 22.62 1.96 15.96
C LYS A 146 23.64 2.47 16.99
N ILE A 147 23.30 3.52 17.75
CA ILE A 147 24.13 4.04 18.86
C ILE A 147 24.27 2.99 19.97
N LYS A 148 23.20 2.22 20.23
CA LYS A 148 23.22 1.05 21.14
C LYS A 148 23.95 -0.18 20.57
N LYS A 149 24.55 -0.07 19.38
CA LYS A 149 25.26 -1.14 18.65
C LYS A 149 24.38 -2.32 18.24
N ALA A 150 23.09 -2.10 18.00
CA ALA A 150 22.26 -3.07 17.32
C ALA A 150 22.71 -3.23 15.86
N SER A 151 22.69 -4.46 15.34
CA SER A 151 22.98 -4.70 13.93
C SER A 151 21.83 -4.17 13.08
N LEU A 152 22.15 -3.41 12.02
CA LEU A 152 21.10 -2.91 11.12
C LEU A 152 20.40 -4.04 10.35
N GLU A 153 21.06 -5.20 10.18
CA GLU A 153 20.47 -6.36 9.52
C GLU A 153 19.35 -7.00 10.33
N GLU A 154 19.35 -6.80 11.65
CA GLU A 154 18.33 -7.30 12.58
C GLU A 154 17.15 -6.32 12.74
N ILE A 155 17.13 -5.24 11.95
CA ILE A 155 16.06 -4.25 11.94
C ILE A 155 15.27 -4.36 10.63
N ALA A 156 13.94 -4.36 10.73
CA ALA A 156 13.05 -4.31 9.58
C ALA A 156 11.94 -3.27 9.71
N VAL A 157 11.60 -2.63 8.59
CA VAL A 157 10.42 -1.77 8.43
C VAL A 157 9.46 -2.47 7.47
N LEU A 158 8.28 -2.83 7.97
CA LEU A 158 7.29 -3.65 7.26
C LEU A 158 6.06 -2.82 6.91
N VAL A 159 5.93 -2.46 5.64
CA VAL A 159 4.79 -1.66 5.13
C VAL A 159 3.68 -2.54 4.56
N ARG A 160 2.43 -2.06 4.56
CA ARG A 160 1.32 -2.77 3.92
C ARG A 160 1.35 -2.63 2.40
N ALA A 161 1.69 -1.44 1.90
CA ALA A 161 1.67 -1.11 0.48
C ALA A 161 2.99 -0.47 0.03
N SER A 162 3.39 -0.77 -1.21
CA SER A 162 4.69 -0.33 -1.75
C SER A 162 4.83 1.18 -1.89
N PHE A 163 3.72 1.94 -1.95
CA PHE A 163 3.78 3.41 -2.01
C PHE A 163 4.33 4.01 -0.70
N GLN A 164 4.11 3.35 0.44
CA GLN A 164 4.59 3.82 1.74
C GLN A 164 6.11 3.75 1.86
N MET A 165 6.76 2.86 1.10
CA MET A 165 8.22 2.68 1.16
C MET A 165 8.96 3.98 0.87
N ARG A 166 8.44 4.81 -0.04
CA ARG A 166 9.10 6.00 -0.55
C ARG A 166 9.46 6.98 0.57
N GLU A 167 8.53 7.29 1.46
CA GLU A 167 8.73 8.23 2.58
C GLU A 167 9.90 7.76 3.48
N PHE A 168 10.00 6.44 3.71
CA PHE A 168 11.10 5.85 4.47
C PHE A 168 12.42 5.85 3.69
N GLU A 169 12.40 5.50 2.39
CA GLU A 169 13.58 5.54 1.52
C GLU A 169 14.19 6.95 1.52
N GLU A 170 13.38 7.98 1.27
CA GLU A 170 13.80 9.39 1.22
C GLU A 170 14.38 9.87 2.56
N ARG A 171 13.72 9.52 3.68
CA ARG A 171 14.24 9.88 4.99
C ARG A 171 15.57 9.18 5.26
N PHE A 172 15.69 7.88 5.01
CA PHE A 172 16.93 7.11 5.23
C PHE A 172 18.08 7.62 4.37
N ILE A 173 17.82 7.99 3.11
CA ILE A 173 18.79 8.67 2.25
C ILE A 173 19.27 9.97 2.91
N THR A 174 18.33 10.81 3.33
CA THR A 174 18.61 12.16 3.83
C THR A 174 19.47 12.14 5.10
N VAL A 175 19.23 11.18 6.00
CA VAL A 175 20.03 11.02 7.22
C VAL A 175 21.23 10.07 7.08
N GLY A 176 21.40 9.43 5.92
CA GLY A 176 22.51 8.50 5.68
C GLY A 176 22.38 7.15 6.40
N ILE A 177 21.16 6.66 6.60
CA ILE A 177 20.89 5.29 7.08
C ILE A 177 20.95 4.32 5.89
N PRO A 178 21.86 3.33 5.89
CA PRO A 178 21.89 2.30 4.85
C PRO A 178 20.65 1.41 4.93
N TYR A 179 19.97 1.19 3.80
CA TYR A 179 18.79 0.35 3.72
C TYR A 179 18.79 -0.49 2.43
N ARG A 180 18.04 -1.59 2.47
CA ARG A 180 17.75 -2.43 1.30
C ARG A 180 16.27 -2.70 1.18
N VAL A 181 15.76 -2.67 -0.05
CA VAL A 181 14.38 -3.02 -0.37
C VAL A 181 14.29 -4.49 -0.73
N ILE A 182 13.48 -5.28 0.00
CA ILE A 182 13.26 -6.70 -0.29
C ILE A 182 11.92 -6.87 -1.02
N GLY A 183 11.95 -7.60 -2.13
CA GLY A 183 10.75 -7.87 -2.95
C GLY A 183 10.58 -6.97 -4.17
N GLY A 184 11.58 -6.15 -4.51
CA GLY A 184 11.60 -5.34 -5.73
C GLY A 184 12.82 -4.42 -5.78
N PRO A 185 13.10 -3.78 -6.94
CA PRO A 185 14.12 -2.74 -7.02
C PRO A 185 13.72 -1.51 -6.20
N ARG A 186 14.71 -0.73 -5.75
CA ARG A 186 14.50 0.57 -5.09
C ARG A 186 13.67 1.48 -5.98
N PHE A 187 13.00 2.49 -5.41
CA PHE A 187 12.08 3.34 -6.17
C PHE A 187 12.67 3.87 -7.49
N TYR A 188 13.85 4.50 -7.43
CA TYR A 188 14.55 5.06 -8.59
C TYR A 188 15.18 4.02 -9.54
N GLU A 189 15.21 2.75 -9.14
CA GLU A 189 15.73 1.64 -9.96
C GLU A 189 14.64 0.93 -10.77
N ARG A 190 13.36 1.16 -10.43
CA ARG A 190 12.21 0.60 -11.15
C ARG A 190 12.26 0.97 -12.62
N GLN A 191 11.87 0.04 -13.48
CA GLN A 191 11.97 0.22 -14.94
C GLN A 191 11.27 1.50 -15.37
N GLU A 192 10.05 1.69 -14.91
CA GLU A 192 9.21 2.79 -15.34
C GLU A 192 9.76 4.16 -14.91
N ILE A 193 10.37 4.19 -13.73
CA ILE A 193 10.99 5.38 -13.14
C ILE A 193 12.31 5.70 -13.86
N ARG A 194 13.14 4.69 -14.14
CA ARG A 194 14.38 4.88 -14.90
C ARG A 194 14.15 5.36 -16.33
N ASP A 195 13.08 4.90 -16.97
CA ASP A 195 12.68 5.35 -18.30
C ASP A 195 12.23 6.83 -18.26
N ALA A 196 11.42 7.21 -17.28
CA ALA A 196 11.01 8.59 -17.05
C ALA A 196 12.19 9.52 -16.74
N ILE A 197 13.10 9.10 -15.85
CA ILE A 197 14.33 9.85 -15.53
C ILE A 197 15.21 10.00 -16.77
N ALA A 198 15.29 8.98 -17.64
CA ALA A 198 16.06 9.08 -18.87
C ALA A 198 15.50 10.14 -19.83
N TYR A 199 14.17 10.33 -19.90
CA TYR A 199 13.58 11.47 -20.62
C TYR A 199 14.05 12.80 -20.05
N MET A 200 13.98 12.96 -18.74
CA MET A 200 14.42 14.16 -18.03
C MET A 200 15.91 14.45 -18.26
N ARG A 201 16.76 13.40 -18.22
CA ARG A 201 18.19 13.50 -18.48
C ARG A 201 18.50 13.98 -19.89
N VAL A 202 17.80 13.49 -20.91
CA VAL A 202 18.01 13.97 -22.29
C VAL A 202 17.54 15.42 -22.48
N ILE A 203 16.48 15.83 -21.77
CA ILE A 203 16.02 17.23 -21.79
C ILE A 203 17.06 18.15 -21.14
N ASN A 204 17.61 17.75 -19.98
CA ASN A 204 18.59 18.54 -19.25
C ASN A 204 20.00 18.49 -19.89
N GLN A 205 20.38 17.34 -20.44
CA GLN A 205 21.66 17.07 -21.08
C GLN A 205 21.44 16.35 -22.44
N PRO A 206 21.29 17.11 -23.53
CA PRO A 206 21.00 16.54 -24.86
C PRO A 206 22.04 15.58 -25.43
N ASP A 207 23.26 15.57 -24.89
CA ASP A 207 24.35 14.67 -25.30
C ASP A 207 24.42 13.37 -24.48
N ASP A 208 23.48 13.14 -23.56
CA ASP A 208 23.40 11.90 -22.78
C ASP A 208 22.96 10.71 -23.64
N GLY A 209 23.94 10.09 -24.28
CA GLY A 209 23.72 8.96 -25.18
C GLY A 209 23.15 7.71 -24.50
N LEU A 210 23.47 7.48 -23.22
CA LEU A 210 22.96 6.32 -22.48
C LEU A 210 21.48 6.48 -22.13
N ALA A 211 21.08 7.67 -21.68
CA ALA A 211 19.68 7.99 -21.44
C ALA A 211 18.88 7.94 -22.74
N PHE A 212 19.43 8.50 -23.83
CA PHE A 212 18.78 8.47 -25.15
C PHE A 212 18.60 7.04 -25.68
N GLU A 213 19.63 6.20 -25.63
CA GLU A 213 19.54 4.81 -26.11
C GLU A 213 18.48 4.00 -25.34
N ARG A 214 18.30 4.28 -24.04
CA ARG A 214 17.26 3.64 -23.22
C ARG A 214 15.85 3.96 -23.71
N ILE A 215 15.58 5.21 -24.07
CA ILE A 215 14.21 5.70 -24.35
C ILE A 215 13.88 5.83 -25.84
N ILE A 216 14.87 5.73 -26.73
CA ILE A 216 14.68 5.93 -28.18
C ILE A 216 13.51 5.11 -28.75
N ASN A 217 13.32 3.88 -28.24
CA ASN A 217 12.25 2.96 -28.67
C ASN A 217 11.28 2.58 -27.53
N VAL A 218 11.19 3.41 -26.49
CA VAL A 218 10.23 3.24 -25.39
C VAL A 218 9.38 4.51 -25.26
N PRO A 219 8.06 4.48 -25.53
CA PRO A 219 7.29 3.38 -26.11
C PRO A 219 7.75 2.96 -27.51
N ARG A 220 7.28 1.80 -27.98
CA ARG A 220 7.72 1.22 -29.26
C ARG A 220 7.44 2.17 -30.44
N ARG A 221 8.51 2.63 -31.09
CA ARG A 221 8.47 3.56 -32.24
C ARG A 221 8.85 2.90 -33.57
N GLY A 222 8.99 1.58 -33.58
CA GLY A 222 9.43 0.84 -34.77
C GLY A 222 10.93 0.98 -35.06
N ILE A 223 11.72 1.34 -34.04
CA ILE A 223 13.18 1.46 -34.14
C ILE A 223 13.79 0.11 -33.76
N GLY A 224 14.41 -0.56 -34.73
CA GLY A 224 15.01 -1.88 -34.55
C GLY A 224 16.51 -1.82 -34.24
N ALA A 225 17.08 -2.98 -33.86
CA ALA A 225 18.51 -3.12 -33.57
C ALA A 225 19.43 -2.68 -34.73
N ALA A 226 18.99 -2.80 -35.98
CA ALA A 226 19.76 -2.34 -37.13
C ALA A 226 19.93 -0.81 -37.16
N THR A 227 18.88 -0.06 -36.79
CA THR A 227 18.94 1.40 -36.70
C THR A 227 19.85 1.83 -35.56
N ILE A 228 19.74 1.18 -34.40
CA ILE A 228 20.60 1.46 -33.24
C ILE A 228 22.08 1.22 -33.60
N ARG A 229 22.39 0.11 -34.28
CA ARG A 229 23.75 -0.15 -34.78
C ARG A 229 24.26 0.91 -35.77
N ALA A 230 23.41 1.39 -36.67
CA ALA A 230 23.78 2.46 -37.59
C ALA A 230 24.14 3.76 -36.84
N ILE A 231 23.38 4.11 -35.81
CA ILE A 231 23.64 5.27 -34.94
C ILE A 231 24.99 5.11 -34.22
N HIS A 232 25.25 3.94 -33.61
CA HIS A 232 26.55 3.65 -32.96
C HIS A 232 27.72 3.73 -33.94
N ASN A 233 27.58 3.15 -35.14
CA ASN A 233 28.63 3.20 -36.16
C ASN A 233 28.96 4.64 -36.58
N LEU A 234 27.94 5.48 -36.81
CA LEU A 234 28.14 6.88 -37.16
C LEU A 234 28.76 7.67 -36.00
N SER A 235 28.28 7.45 -34.77
CA SER A 235 28.81 8.07 -33.55
C SER A 235 30.31 7.78 -33.39
N GLN A 236 30.73 6.53 -33.57
CA GLN A 236 32.15 6.15 -33.51
C GLN A 236 32.96 6.70 -34.69
N ALA A 237 32.44 6.65 -35.92
CA ALA A 237 33.15 7.08 -37.11
C ALA A 237 33.42 8.60 -37.14
N HIS A 238 32.51 9.39 -36.57
CA HIS A 238 32.59 10.86 -36.58
C HIS A 238 32.94 11.45 -35.21
N THR A 239 33.14 10.62 -34.18
CA THR A 239 33.41 11.04 -32.79
C THR A 239 32.38 12.06 -32.28
N VAL A 240 31.10 11.75 -32.48
CA VAL A 240 29.97 12.59 -32.03
C VAL A 240 29.09 11.81 -31.04
N SER A 241 28.30 12.52 -30.24
CA SER A 241 27.34 11.91 -29.31
C SER A 241 26.32 11.03 -30.08
N LEU A 242 25.72 10.06 -29.39
CA LEU A 242 24.71 9.18 -29.99
C LEU A 242 23.48 9.97 -30.47
N THR A 243 23.14 11.05 -29.77
CA THR A 243 22.03 11.94 -30.12
C THR A 243 22.33 12.73 -31.38
N GLU A 244 23.53 13.31 -31.51
CA GLU A 244 23.97 14.00 -32.73
C GLU A 244 24.07 13.03 -33.92
N ALA A 245 24.59 11.82 -33.71
CA ALA A 245 24.62 10.78 -34.74
C ALA A 245 23.20 10.42 -35.22
N ALA A 246 22.26 10.24 -34.30
CA ALA A 246 20.87 9.95 -34.63
C ALA A 246 20.20 11.12 -35.38
N ARG A 247 20.47 12.38 -34.99
CA ARG A 247 19.95 13.57 -35.66
C ARG A 247 20.48 13.68 -37.10
N ARG A 248 21.78 13.42 -37.31
CA ARG A 248 22.38 13.37 -38.66
C ARG A 248 21.77 12.28 -39.52
N LEU A 249 21.67 11.05 -39.02
CA LEU A 249 21.06 9.93 -39.75
C LEU A 249 19.58 10.15 -40.06
N ALA A 250 18.86 10.87 -39.21
CA ALA A 250 17.48 11.24 -39.49
C ALA A 250 17.35 12.22 -40.67
N GLY A 251 18.42 12.97 -40.99
CA GLY A 251 18.51 13.84 -42.17
C GLY A 251 18.92 13.13 -43.47
N THR A 252 19.26 11.84 -43.42
CA THR A 252 19.70 11.07 -44.61
C THR A 252 18.67 10.02 -45.04
N ASP A 253 18.96 9.33 -46.15
CA ASP A 253 18.19 8.18 -46.66
C ASP A 253 18.72 6.82 -46.16
N GLU A 254 19.68 6.81 -45.22
CA GLU A 254 20.30 5.57 -44.71
C GLU A 254 19.38 4.79 -43.76
N LEU A 255 18.41 5.49 -43.15
CA LEU A 255 17.42 4.88 -42.26
C LEU A 255 16.14 4.50 -43.01
N ARG A 256 15.48 3.42 -42.56
CA ARG A 256 14.14 3.06 -43.05
C ARG A 256 13.15 4.22 -42.80
N PRO A 257 12.19 4.47 -43.70
CA PRO A 257 11.28 5.62 -43.59
C PRO A 257 10.54 5.74 -42.25
N GLN A 258 10.12 4.62 -41.66
CA GLN A 258 9.46 4.61 -40.36
C GLN A 258 10.40 5.06 -39.23
N ALA A 259 11.60 4.48 -39.16
CA ALA A 259 12.59 4.83 -38.14
C ALA A 259 13.05 6.28 -38.26
N ARG A 260 13.25 6.76 -39.50
CA ARG A 260 13.56 8.17 -39.76
C ARG A 260 12.49 9.10 -39.22
N ARG A 261 11.22 8.89 -39.61
CA ARG A 261 10.10 9.71 -39.12
C ARG A 261 9.98 9.70 -37.59
N ALA A 262 10.17 8.54 -36.97
CA ALA A 262 10.12 8.39 -35.52
C ALA A 262 11.23 9.19 -34.81
N ILE A 263 12.48 9.09 -35.29
CA ILE A 263 13.62 9.82 -34.71
C ILE A 263 13.46 11.34 -34.93
N THR A 264 13.04 11.77 -36.13
CA THR A 264 12.79 13.19 -36.40
C THR A 264 11.70 13.76 -35.48
N ALA A 265 10.58 13.05 -35.32
CA ALA A 265 9.51 13.49 -34.43
C ALA A 265 9.95 13.53 -32.96
N LEU A 266 10.75 12.54 -32.52
CA LEU A 266 11.28 12.49 -31.16
C LEU A 266 12.21 13.67 -30.86
N PHE A 267 13.11 14.02 -31.78
CA PHE A 267 13.97 15.20 -31.60
C PHE A 267 13.20 16.52 -31.63
N ALA A 268 12.17 16.64 -32.48
CA ALA A 268 11.30 17.82 -32.46
C ALA A 268 10.61 18.00 -31.10
N ASN A 269 10.19 16.89 -30.46
CA ASN A 269 9.64 16.93 -29.11
C ASN A 269 10.70 17.30 -28.07
N PHE A 270 11.90 16.74 -28.13
CA PHE A 270 12.99 17.12 -27.21
C PHE A 270 13.36 18.59 -27.32
N ASP A 271 13.49 19.12 -28.54
CA ASP A 271 13.79 20.54 -28.78
C ASP A 271 12.69 21.44 -28.17
N ARG A 272 11.42 21.02 -28.29
CA ARG A 272 10.29 21.73 -27.68
C ARG A 272 10.28 21.63 -26.15
N TRP A 273 10.48 20.44 -25.60
CA TRP A 273 10.50 20.22 -24.14
C TRP A 273 11.66 20.94 -23.47
N ALA A 274 12.83 20.99 -24.11
CA ALA A 274 13.96 21.80 -23.64
C ALA A 274 13.60 23.29 -23.57
N GLY A 275 12.89 23.82 -24.58
CA GLY A 275 12.39 25.20 -24.54
C GLY A 275 11.32 25.43 -23.46
N LEU A 276 10.44 24.45 -23.21
CA LEU A 276 9.44 24.54 -22.14
C LEU A 276 10.07 24.54 -20.75
N ALA A 277 11.16 23.79 -20.56
CA ALA A 277 11.87 23.71 -19.28
C ALA A 277 12.39 25.06 -18.76
N GLU A 278 12.57 26.06 -19.64
CA GLU A 278 12.95 27.42 -19.25
C GLU A 278 11.77 28.28 -18.75
N THR A 279 10.53 27.86 -19.04
CA THR A 279 9.33 28.70 -18.86
C THR A 279 8.25 28.10 -17.96
N VAL A 280 8.27 26.78 -17.79
CA VAL A 280 7.24 26.01 -17.09
C VAL A 280 7.86 25.38 -15.85
N ASP A 281 7.04 25.18 -14.82
CA ASP A 281 7.44 24.41 -13.65
C ASP A 281 7.83 22.98 -14.02
N GLN A 282 8.79 22.40 -13.29
CA GLN A 282 9.32 21.06 -13.55
C GLN A 282 8.25 19.94 -13.44
N VAL A 283 7.24 20.11 -12.58
CA VAL A 283 6.16 19.13 -12.39
C VAL A 283 5.32 19.08 -13.67
N GLU A 284 4.86 20.24 -14.14
CA GLU A 284 4.09 20.37 -15.38
C GLU A 284 4.91 19.96 -16.60
N LEU A 285 6.22 20.27 -16.64
CA LEU A 285 7.12 19.81 -17.68
C LEU A 285 7.15 18.28 -17.76
N VAL A 286 7.36 17.61 -16.62
CA VAL A 286 7.48 16.14 -16.60
C VAL A 286 6.14 15.47 -16.93
N GLU A 287 5.02 15.96 -16.40
CA GLU A 287 3.70 15.46 -16.79
C GLU A 287 3.49 15.57 -18.31
N THR A 288 3.81 16.73 -18.89
CA THR A 288 3.74 16.98 -20.33
C THR A 288 4.61 15.99 -21.12
N VAL A 289 5.84 15.76 -20.66
CA VAL A 289 6.78 14.82 -21.32
C VAL A 289 6.27 13.38 -21.27
N LEU A 290 5.75 12.92 -20.13
CA LEU A 290 5.26 11.55 -19.96
C LEU A 290 4.03 11.28 -20.83
N ASP A 291 3.15 12.27 -20.96
CA ASP A 291 1.94 12.15 -21.78
C ASP A 291 2.25 12.26 -23.27
N GLU A 292 2.97 13.30 -23.70
CA GLU A 292 3.26 13.54 -25.13
C GLU A 292 4.28 12.57 -25.73
N SER A 293 5.13 11.94 -24.90
CA SER A 293 5.99 10.84 -25.35
C SER A 293 5.20 9.56 -25.64
N GLY A 294 3.93 9.49 -25.21
CA GLY A 294 3.07 8.32 -25.22
C GLY A 294 3.38 7.32 -24.09
N TYR A 295 4.22 7.70 -23.13
CA TYR A 295 4.71 6.79 -22.11
C TYR A 295 3.65 6.44 -21.07
N THR A 296 2.86 7.44 -20.63
CA THR A 296 1.68 7.21 -19.79
C THR A 296 0.67 6.30 -20.50
N GLU A 297 0.37 6.59 -21.77
CA GLU A 297 -0.59 5.83 -22.58
C GLU A 297 -0.15 4.36 -22.77
N MET A 298 1.15 4.12 -22.95
CA MET A 298 1.71 2.77 -23.07
C MET A 298 1.36 1.90 -21.84
N TRP A 299 1.48 2.47 -20.63
CA TRP A 299 1.16 1.76 -19.39
C TRP A 299 -0.35 1.66 -19.14
N GLN A 300 -1.14 2.66 -19.54
CA GLN A 300 -2.61 2.59 -19.46
C GLN A 300 -3.20 1.47 -20.34
N ASN A 301 -2.61 1.24 -21.51
CA ASN A 301 -3.05 0.20 -22.44
C ASN A 301 -2.51 -1.21 -22.10
N ASP A 302 -1.62 -1.32 -21.11
CA ASP A 302 -1.07 -2.61 -20.67
C ASP A 302 -2.07 -3.33 -19.76
N LYS A 303 -2.47 -4.55 -20.17
CA LYS A 303 -3.47 -5.36 -19.48
C LYS A 303 -2.88 -6.28 -18.41
N ARG A 304 -1.57 -6.23 -18.18
CA ARG A 304 -0.93 -7.05 -17.16
C ARG A 304 -1.32 -6.57 -15.75
N PRO A 305 -1.44 -7.48 -14.76
CA PRO A 305 -1.82 -7.11 -13.39
C PRO A 305 -0.91 -6.06 -12.73
N GLU A 306 0.35 -5.96 -13.16
CA GLU A 306 1.33 -5.01 -12.62
C GLU A 306 1.19 -3.58 -13.17
N ALA A 307 0.49 -3.39 -14.30
CA ALA A 307 0.44 -2.11 -15.00
C ALA A 307 -0.16 -0.96 -14.17
N PRO A 308 -1.24 -1.16 -13.39
CA PRO A 308 -1.76 -0.11 -12.51
C PRO A 308 -0.73 0.39 -11.50
N GLY A 309 0.09 -0.51 -10.94
CA GLY A 309 1.15 -0.15 -9.99
C GLY A 309 2.28 0.68 -10.62
N ARG A 310 2.57 0.47 -11.92
CA ARG A 310 3.58 1.28 -12.63
C ARG A 310 3.09 2.72 -12.88
N LEU A 311 1.81 2.89 -13.20
CA LEU A 311 1.21 4.23 -13.32
C LEU A 311 1.20 4.97 -11.99
N GLU A 312 0.93 4.25 -10.91
CA GLU A 312 1.04 4.79 -9.54
C GLU A 312 2.46 5.25 -9.25
N ASN A 313 3.48 4.44 -9.56
CA ASN A 313 4.88 4.83 -9.39
C ASN A 313 5.25 6.10 -10.18
N LEU A 314 4.76 6.26 -11.41
CA LEU A 314 4.99 7.47 -12.21
C LEU A 314 4.34 8.72 -11.60
N ARG A 315 3.14 8.58 -11.03
CA ARG A 315 2.49 9.68 -10.30
C ARG A 315 3.27 10.04 -9.04
N GLU A 316 3.84 9.06 -8.35
CA GLU A 316 4.74 9.33 -7.21
C GLU A 316 6.02 10.04 -7.66
N LEU A 317 6.60 9.67 -8.80
CA LEU A 317 7.77 10.37 -9.35
C LEU A 317 7.48 11.85 -9.62
N VAL A 318 6.32 12.15 -10.21
CA VAL A 318 5.89 13.53 -10.46
C VAL A 318 5.76 14.31 -9.15
N ARG A 319 5.29 13.68 -8.08
CA ARG A 319 5.25 14.33 -6.76
C ARG A 319 6.62 14.55 -6.14
N ALA A 320 7.54 13.61 -6.33
CA ALA A 320 8.91 13.77 -5.84
C ALA A 320 9.56 15.04 -6.39
N LEU A 321 9.17 15.48 -7.58
CA LEU A 321 9.65 16.73 -8.15
C LEU A 321 9.16 17.98 -7.39
N GLU A 322 8.02 17.96 -6.70
CA GLU A 322 7.49 19.12 -5.97
C GLU A 322 8.43 19.64 -4.88
N GLU A 323 9.30 18.77 -4.34
CA GLU A 323 10.25 19.10 -3.27
C GLU A 323 11.51 19.81 -3.76
N PHE A 324 11.73 19.85 -5.08
CA PHE A 324 12.93 20.44 -5.68
C PHE A 324 12.59 21.81 -6.29
N GLU A 325 13.59 22.66 -6.52
CA GLU A 325 13.36 23.96 -7.18
C GLU A 325 13.46 23.89 -8.71
N ASN A 326 14.23 22.92 -9.22
CA ASN A 326 14.45 22.74 -10.65
C ASN A 326 14.84 21.28 -10.99
N LEU A 327 14.65 20.92 -12.27
CA LEU A 327 14.89 19.57 -12.78
C LEU A 327 16.34 19.11 -12.56
N SER A 328 17.32 20.02 -12.65
CA SER A 328 18.73 19.70 -12.41
C SER A 328 18.97 19.25 -10.99
N GLY A 329 18.44 19.97 -9.99
CA GLY A 329 18.57 19.60 -8.57
C GLY A 329 17.95 18.24 -8.26
N PHE A 330 16.81 17.93 -8.86
CA PHE A 330 16.21 16.59 -8.78
C PHE A 330 17.12 15.51 -9.37
N LEU A 331 17.66 15.73 -10.58
CA LEU A 331 18.54 14.75 -11.23
C LEU A 331 19.86 14.53 -10.46
N GLU A 332 20.40 15.59 -9.84
CA GLU A 332 21.56 15.48 -8.94
C GLU A 332 21.25 14.62 -7.72
N HIS A 333 20.11 14.87 -7.06
CA HIS A 333 19.64 14.05 -5.94
C HIS A 333 19.49 12.58 -6.33
N VAL A 334 18.82 12.30 -7.45
CA VAL A 334 18.65 10.93 -7.96
C VAL A 334 20.00 10.25 -8.21
N SER A 335 20.97 10.96 -8.80
CA SER A 335 22.31 10.42 -9.05
C SER A 335 23.00 10.00 -7.75
N LEU A 336 22.95 10.86 -6.72
CA LEU A 336 23.53 10.57 -5.40
C LEU A 336 22.87 9.35 -4.73
N VAL A 337 21.55 9.24 -4.83
CA VAL A 337 20.79 8.10 -4.27
C VAL A 337 21.14 6.78 -4.95
N MET A 338 21.29 6.82 -6.27
CA MET A 338 21.66 5.63 -7.04
C MET A 338 23.08 5.17 -6.70
N GLU A 339 24.04 6.10 -6.58
CA GLU A 339 25.42 5.80 -6.17
C GLU A 339 25.51 5.25 -4.75
N ALA A 340 24.77 5.84 -3.80
CA ALA A 340 24.80 5.44 -2.39
C ALA A 340 24.42 3.96 -2.17
N GLY A 341 23.55 3.39 -3.00
CA GLY A 341 23.21 1.96 -2.88
C GLY A 341 23.99 1.02 -3.80
N GLN A 342 24.92 1.54 -4.61
CA GLN A 342 25.91 0.69 -5.30
C GLN A 342 27.18 0.48 -4.48
N ALA A 343 27.42 1.32 -3.47
CA ALA A 343 28.46 1.08 -2.49
C ALA A 343 28.17 -0.23 -1.74
N ASP A 344 29.20 -1.03 -1.50
CA ASP A 344 29.17 -2.26 -0.69
C ASP A 344 28.90 -1.85 0.77
N ALA A 345 27.68 -1.40 1.03
CA ALA A 345 27.23 -0.99 2.34
C ALA A 345 27.12 -2.26 3.17
N GLY A 346 27.75 -2.24 4.35
CA GLY A 346 27.78 -3.37 5.27
C GLY A 346 26.39 -3.73 5.78
N GLU A 347 26.14 -3.52 7.07
CA GLU A 347 24.82 -3.78 7.62
C GLU A 347 23.80 -2.75 7.12
N MET A 348 22.62 -3.21 6.70
CA MET A 348 21.54 -2.37 6.17
C MET A 348 20.21 -2.72 6.81
N VAL A 349 19.37 -1.69 7.01
CA VAL A 349 17.98 -1.85 7.45
C VAL A 349 17.14 -2.50 6.34
N ASN A 350 16.29 -3.44 6.70
CA ASN A 350 15.44 -4.14 5.75
C ASN A 350 14.09 -3.42 5.58
N LEU A 351 13.81 -2.88 4.39
CA LEU A 351 12.53 -2.28 4.05
C LEU A 351 11.75 -3.24 3.12
N MET A 352 10.57 -3.69 3.52
CA MET A 352 9.80 -4.64 2.72
C MET A 352 8.30 -4.59 2.99
N THR A 353 7.51 -5.25 2.15
CA THR A 353 6.08 -5.40 2.43
C THR A 353 5.85 -6.49 3.48
N LEU A 354 4.74 -6.40 4.23
CA LEU A 354 4.30 -7.46 5.14
C LEU A 354 4.25 -8.85 4.47
N HIS A 355 3.83 -8.91 3.21
CA HIS A 355 3.80 -10.16 2.44
C HIS A 355 5.20 -10.72 2.15
N ALA A 356 6.18 -9.85 1.91
CA ALA A 356 7.57 -10.25 1.66
C ALA A 356 8.29 -10.70 2.93
N ALA A 357 7.79 -10.30 4.11
CA ALA A 357 8.36 -10.66 5.40
C ALA A 357 8.02 -12.08 5.86
N LYS A 358 7.12 -12.78 5.16
CA LYS A 358 6.72 -14.14 5.52
C LYS A 358 7.93 -15.08 5.52
N GLY A 359 8.09 -15.84 6.60
CA GLY A 359 9.23 -16.74 6.81
C GLY A 359 10.51 -16.07 7.32
N LEU A 360 10.56 -14.74 7.40
CA LEU A 360 11.69 -14.00 7.97
C LEU A 360 11.48 -13.68 9.46
N GLU A 361 12.54 -13.24 10.13
CA GLU A 361 12.51 -12.79 11.54
C GLU A 361 13.61 -11.76 11.80
N PHE A 362 13.31 -10.80 12.67
CA PHE A 362 14.19 -9.65 12.99
C PHE A 362 14.14 -9.35 14.49
N GLU A 363 15.22 -8.79 15.05
CA GLU A 363 15.25 -8.43 16.48
C GLU A 363 14.26 -7.30 16.77
N THR A 364 14.27 -6.26 15.92
CA THR A 364 13.36 -5.11 16.00
C THR A 364 12.58 -4.96 14.70
N VAL A 365 11.26 -4.80 14.82
CA VAL A 365 10.35 -4.60 13.68
C VAL A 365 9.54 -3.32 13.86
N PHE A 366 9.56 -2.46 12.86
CA PHE A 366 8.69 -1.31 12.71
C PHE A 366 7.53 -1.63 11.77
N LEU A 367 6.32 -1.33 12.19
CA LEU A 367 5.05 -1.62 11.53
C LEU A 367 4.27 -0.31 11.30
N PRO A 368 4.69 0.51 10.32
CA PRO A 368 4.06 1.79 10.03
C PRO A 368 2.74 1.68 9.27
N GLY A 369 1.95 2.76 9.33
CA GLY A 369 0.71 2.91 8.58
C GLY A 369 -0.41 1.97 9.00
N TRP A 370 -0.54 1.70 10.30
CA TRP A 370 -1.69 1.02 10.88
C TRP A 370 -2.89 1.97 10.94
N GLU A 371 -3.42 2.30 9.77
CA GLU A 371 -4.47 3.28 9.52
C GLU A 371 -5.65 2.63 8.79
N GLU A 372 -6.89 2.99 9.16
CA GLU A 372 -8.06 2.56 8.39
C GLU A 372 -7.96 3.08 6.93
N GLY A 373 -8.18 2.17 5.99
CA GLY A 373 -8.08 2.42 4.55
C GLY A 373 -6.71 2.09 3.95
N VAL A 374 -5.63 2.16 4.74
CA VAL A 374 -4.29 1.69 4.36
C VAL A 374 -4.09 0.25 4.83
N PHE A 375 -4.26 0.01 6.13
CA PHE A 375 -4.13 -1.28 6.77
C PHE A 375 -5.13 -1.44 7.94
N PRO A 376 -6.33 -1.99 7.68
CA PRO A 376 -6.70 -2.83 6.54
C PRO A 376 -6.89 -2.06 5.22
N ASN A 377 -6.54 -2.70 4.11
CA ASN A 377 -6.66 -2.09 2.78
C ASN A 377 -8.13 -1.91 2.33
N GLN A 378 -8.53 -0.67 2.01
CA GLN A 378 -9.93 -0.38 1.65
C GLN A 378 -10.45 -1.18 0.45
N ARG A 379 -9.64 -1.36 -0.60
CA ARG A 379 -10.08 -2.07 -1.82
C ARG A 379 -10.34 -3.55 -1.52
N ALA A 380 -9.46 -4.18 -0.73
CA ALA A 380 -9.65 -5.56 -0.30
C ALA A 380 -10.94 -5.71 0.53
N MET A 381 -11.21 -4.75 1.41
CA MET A 381 -12.43 -4.72 2.22
C MET A 381 -13.70 -4.59 1.37
N ASP A 382 -13.69 -3.73 0.35
CA ASP A 382 -14.84 -3.52 -0.53
C ASP A 382 -15.14 -4.76 -1.40
N GLU A 383 -14.11 -5.52 -1.80
CA GLU A 383 -14.23 -6.71 -2.66
C GLU A 383 -14.57 -7.99 -1.89
N GLY A 384 -13.95 -8.19 -0.72
CA GLY A 384 -14.01 -9.45 0.03
C GLY A 384 -14.71 -9.37 1.40
N GLY A 385 -15.17 -8.19 1.81
CA GLY A 385 -15.92 -8.01 3.05
C GLY A 385 -15.24 -8.61 4.28
N ALA A 386 -15.96 -9.49 5.01
CA ALA A 386 -15.46 -10.09 6.24
C ALA A 386 -14.24 -11.02 6.02
N SER A 387 -14.19 -11.78 4.93
CA SER A 387 -13.06 -12.69 4.67
C SER A 387 -11.78 -11.92 4.32
N ALA A 388 -11.91 -10.78 3.63
CA ALA A 388 -10.76 -9.90 3.38
C ALA A 388 -10.24 -9.27 4.67
N LEU A 389 -11.13 -8.89 5.59
CA LEU A 389 -10.71 -8.40 6.91
C LEU A 389 -9.93 -9.45 7.68
N GLU A 390 -10.41 -10.70 7.68
CA GLU A 390 -9.71 -11.80 8.35
C GLU A 390 -8.32 -12.05 7.73
N GLU A 391 -8.17 -11.90 6.42
CA GLU A 391 -6.87 -12.00 5.75
C GLU A 391 -5.93 -10.83 6.10
N GLU A 392 -6.42 -9.59 6.10
CA GLU A 392 -5.63 -8.44 6.55
C GLU A 392 -5.21 -8.60 8.02
N ARG A 393 -6.05 -9.22 8.85
CA ARG A 393 -5.71 -9.55 10.24
C ARG A 393 -4.64 -10.64 10.35
N ARG A 394 -4.69 -11.68 9.49
CA ARG A 394 -3.58 -12.65 9.36
C ARG A 394 -2.28 -11.96 8.96
N LEU A 395 -2.36 -10.96 8.08
CA LEU A 395 -1.21 -10.17 7.67
C LEU A 395 -0.63 -9.35 8.85
N ALA A 396 -1.48 -8.78 9.70
CA ALA A 396 -1.07 -8.07 10.92
C ALA A 396 -0.41 -9.03 11.93
N TYR A 397 -1.00 -10.21 12.12
CA TYR A 397 -0.45 -11.30 12.91
C TYR A 397 0.93 -11.73 12.41
N VAL A 398 1.08 -11.94 11.10
CA VAL A 398 2.38 -12.25 10.48
C VAL A 398 3.39 -11.14 10.77
N GLY A 399 3.02 -9.88 10.58
CA GLY A 399 3.86 -8.71 10.83
C GLY A 399 4.42 -8.64 12.26
N LEU A 400 3.56 -8.75 13.27
CA LEU A 400 3.98 -8.77 14.67
C LEU A 400 4.86 -9.97 15.01
N THR A 401 4.51 -11.16 14.52
CA THR A 401 5.29 -12.38 14.76
C THR A 401 6.61 -12.47 13.99
N ARG A 402 6.98 -11.43 13.22
CA ARG A 402 8.33 -11.27 12.67
C ARG A 402 9.31 -10.72 13.70
N ALA A 403 8.81 -10.02 14.72
CA ALA A 403 9.62 -9.44 15.78
C ALA A 403 10.04 -10.50 16.80
N ARG A 404 11.33 -10.54 17.13
CA ARG A 404 11.88 -11.41 18.18
C ARG A 404 11.81 -10.75 19.54
N ARG A 405 12.14 -9.45 19.63
CA ARG A 405 12.24 -8.74 20.91
C ARG A 405 11.46 -7.44 20.96
N GLN A 406 11.52 -6.63 19.90
CA GLN A 406 10.89 -5.30 19.88
C GLN A 406 9.98 -5.15 18.67
N ALA A 407 8.75 -4.68 18.93
CA ALA A 407 7.78 -4.34 17.90
C ALA A 407 7.28 -2.91 18.14
N HIS A 408 7.35 -2.09 17.09
CA HIS A 408 6.87 -0.71 17.09
C HIS A 408 5.77 -0.60 16.04
N VAL A 409 4.57 -0.23 16.46
CA VAL A 409 3.41 0.01 15.61
C VAL A 409 3.18 1.51 15.54
N SER A 410 2.98 2.05 14.34
CA SER A 410 2.67 3.48 14.18
C SER A 410 1.55 3.74 13.19
N PHE A 411 0.88 4.86 13.39
CA PHE A 411 -0.16 5.36 12.50
C PHE A 411 -0.06 6.89 12.38
N ALA A 412 -0.38 7.41 11.19
CA ALA A 412 -0.44 8.83 10.90
C ALA A 412 -1.89 9.33 10.81
N ALA A 413 -2.19 10.50 11.39
CA ALA A 413 -3.51 11.12 11.25
C ALA A 413 -3.78 11.63 9.83
N ASN A 414 -2.75 12.04 9.11
CA ASN A 414 -2.89 12.52 7.74
C ASN A 414 -1.84 11.87 6.85
N ARG A 415 -2.27 11.21 5.78
CA ARG A 415 -1.36 10.63 4.79
C ARG A 415 -1.71 11.13 3.40
N ARG A 416 -0.68 11.41 2.61
CA ARG A 416 -0.86 11.76 1.20
C ARG A 416 -0.93 10.47 0.40
N ILE A 417 -2.13 10.09 -0.03
CA ILE A 417 -2.36 8.90 -0.86
C ILE A 417 -2.91 9.38 -2.20
N TYR A 418 -2.32 8.96 -3.33
CA TYR A 418 -2.76 9.37 -4.67
C TYR A 418 -2.92 10.88 -4.89
N ASN A 419 -2.07 11.68 -4.26
CA ASN A 419 -2.03 13.15 -4.34
C ASN A 419 -3.16 13.84 -3.59
N GLN A 420 -3.88 13.09 -2.76
CA GLN A 420 -4.94 13.60 -1.93
C GLN A 420 -4.53 13.41 -0.48
N TRP A 421 -4.61 14.49 0.29
CA TRP A 421 -4.54 14.39 1.73
C TRP A 421 -5.76 13.62 2.20
N GLN A 422 -5.49 12.46 2.78
CA GLN A 422 -6.50 11.65 3.41
C GLN A 422 -6.26 11.72 4.91
N THR A 423 -7.27 12.22 5.63
CA THR A 423 -7.30 12.07 7.08
C THR A 423 -7.67 10.62 7.38
N SER A 424 -6.79 9.95 8.10
CA SER A 424 -6.94 8.57 8.51
C SER A 424 -7.25 8.51 10.00
N ILE A 425 -7.99 7.48 10.39
CA ILE A 425 -8.12 7.09 11.80
C ILE A 425 -7.21 5.88 12.05
N PRO A 426 -6.79 5.64 13.29
CA PRO A 426 -6.04 4.44 13.65
C PRO A 426 -6.77 3.20 13.20
N SER A 427 -6.02 2.21 12.74
CA SER A 427 -6.56 0.90 12.36
C SER A 427 -7.27 0.26 13.54
N ARG A 428 -8.38 -0.42 13.27
CA ARG A 428 -9.03 -1.29 14.26
C ARG A 428 -8.08 -2.33 14.84
N PHE A 429 -7.04 -2.73 14.11
CA PHE A 429 -6.02 -3.64 14.63
C PHE A 429 -5.28 -3.07 15.83
N VAL A 430 -5.16 -1.74 15.95
CA VAL A 430 -4.58 -1.09 17.14
C VAL A 430 -5.49 -1.27 18.36
N GLU A 431 -6.81 -1.16 18.18
CA GLU A 431 -7.80 -1.36 19.25
C GLU A 431 -7.94 -2.82 19.68
N GLU A 432 -7.62 -3.76 18.79
CA GLU A 432 -7.60 -5.20 19.06
C GLU A 432 -6.36 -5.65 19.87
N LEU A 433 -5.37 -4.76 20.08
CA LEU A 433 -4.19 -5.05 20.92
C LEU A 433 -4.51 -4.93 22.41
N PRO A 434 -4.00 -5.84 23.26
CA PRO A 434 -4.25 -5.81 24.70
C PRO A 434 -3.47 -4.69 25.40
N GLU A 435 -4.16 -3.82 26.15
CA GLU A 435 -3.58 -2.66 26.87
C GLU A 435 -2.38 -3.01 27.77
N LYS A 436 -2.37 -4.21 28.35
CA LYS A 436 -1.28 -4.68 29.22
C LYS A 436 0.06 -4.85 28.49
N ASP A 437 0.03 -5.17 27.19
CA ASP A 437 1.21 -5.54 26.40
C ASP A 437 1.71 -4.37 25.53
N ILE A 438 1.00 -3.23 25.55
CA ILE A 438 1.33 -2.04 24.75
C ILE A 438 1.78 -0.86 25.62
N GLU A 439 2.60 0.00 25.03
CA GLU A 439 2.96 1.33 25.53
C GLU A 439 2.58 2.35 24.46
N ALA A 440 1.55 3.16 24.73
CA ALA A 440 1.01 4.12 23.76
C ALA A 440 1.64 5.51 23.94
N VAL A 441 2.16 6.07 22.87
CA VAL A 441 2.72 7.44 22.81
C VAL A 441 2.05 8.19 21.66
N ILE A 442 1.21 9.17 21.96
CA ILE A 442 0.48 9.93 20.93
C ILE A 442 0.98 11.37 20.95
N ASP A 443 1.37 11.89 19.79
CA ASP A 443 1.84 13.28 19.69
C ASP A 443 0.71 14.25 20.14
N PRO A 444 1.05 15.29 20.93
CA PRO A 444 0.05 16.21 21.49
C PRO A 444 -0.79 16.87 20.40
N GLY A 445 -2.12 16.87 20.57
CA GLY A 445 -3.06 17.59 19.70
C GLY A 445 -3.66 16.77 18.54
N LEU A 446 -3.17 15.56 18.28
CA LEU A 446 -3.72 14.68 17.24
C LEU A 446 -5.17 14.28 17.47
N TYR A 447 -5.54 14.03 18.73
CA TYR A 447 -6.85 13.55 19.11
C TYR A 447 -7.31 14.16 20.45
N GLY A 448 -7.87 15.38 20.41
CA GLY A 448 -8.48 16.02 21.59
C GLY A 448 -9.80 15.40 22.06
N SER A 449 -10.23 14.25 21.51
CA SER A 449 -11.52 13.61 21.81
C SER A 449 -11.56 12.11 21.50
N TYR A 450 -10.45 11.38 21.67
CA TYR A 450 -10.57 9.95 21.97
C TYR A 450 -11.21 9.82 23.35
N PRO A 451 -12.17 8.90 23.57
CA PRO A 451 -12.75 8.72 24.90
C PRO A 451 -11.65 8.24 25.84
N ALA A 452 -11.11 9.16 26.63
CA ALA A 452 -10.31 8.90 27.82
C ALA A 452 -11.20 8.25 28.90
N ASN A 453 -11.68 7.04 28.61
CA ASN A 453 -12.32 6.16 29.57
C ASN A 453 -11.51 4.89 29.84
N SER A 454 -10.30 4.79 29.26
CA SER A 454 -9.19 3.98 29.76
C SER A 454 -8.27 4.92 30.55
N GLY A 455 -7.92 4.52 31.77
CA GLY A 455 -7.23 5.34 32.76
C GLY A 455 -5.77 5.64 32.40
N PHE A 456 -5.57 6.56 31.46
CA PHE A 456 -4.28 7.15 31.16
C PHE A 456 -4.11 8.41 32.02
N GLU A 457 -3.44 8.25 33.17
CA GLU A 457 -2.97 9.37 33.99
C GLU A 457 -1.78 10.04 33.28
N ASP A 458 -1.97 11.32 32.94
CA ASP A 458 -0.95 12.23 32.47
C ASP A 458 -0.18 12.76 33.70
N ASP A 459 1.09 12.40 33.82
CA ASP A 459 1.91 12.62 35.00
C ASP A 459 2.50 14.05 34.95
N ALA A 460 1.82 15.01 35.57
CA ALA A 460 2.34 16.34 35.87
C ALA A 460 2.15 16.68 37.36
N PRO A 461 3.19 17.11 38.08
CA PRO A 461 3.16 17.13 39.55
C PRO A 461 2.49 18.40 40.08
N GLY A 462 1.32 18.23 40.69
CA GLY A 462 0.66 19.25 41.49
C GLY A 462 -0.38 18.61 42.41
N GLU A 463 -0.10 18.57 43.71
CA GLU A 463 -1.10 18.26 44.74
C GLU A 463 -2.36 19.13 44.56
N TRP A 464 -3.51 18.67 45.07
CA TRP A 464 -4.52 19.42 45.85
C TRP A 464 -5.88 18.70 45.81
N THR A 465 -6.14 17.97 46.89
CA THR A 465 -7.40 17.80 47.66
C THR A 465 -8.77 17.70 46.95
N ALA A 466 -9.49 16.64 47.34
CA ALA A 466 -10.90 16.39 47.08
C ALA A 466 -11.85 17.45 47.69
N ALA A 467 -12.27 18.43 46.89
CA ALA A 467 -13.53 19.14 47.06
C ALA A 467 -13.87 19.98 45.81
N GLY A 468 -14.80 19.52 44.97
CA GLY A 468 -15.31 20.34 43.87
C GLY A 468 -15.81 19.61 42.64
N ARG A 469 -16.75 18.65 42.78
CA ARG A 469 -17.53 18.17 41.63
C ARG A 469 -18.91 18.82 41.66
N GLY A 470 -19.23 19.59 40.62
CA GLY A 470 -20.41 20.43 40.53
C GLY A 470 -21.75 19.67 40.45
N PRO A 471 -22.88 20.40 40.57
CA PRO A 471 -24.25 19.87 40.72
C PRO A 471 -24.80 19.07 39.53
N GLY A 472 -24.05 18.95 38.42
CA GLY A 472 -24.41 18.09 37.29
C GLY A 472 -24.23 16.60 37.58
N PHE A 473 -23.23 16.24 38.38
CA PHE A 473 -22.86 14.83 38.63
C PHE A 473 -23.85 14.14 39.60
N GLN A 474 -24.43 14.88 40.54
CA GLN A 474 -25.43 14.36 41.48
C GLN A 474 -26.80 14.06 40.83
N ARG A 475 -27.13 14.70 39.69
CA ARG A 475 -28.37 14.42 38.94
C ARG A 475 -28.30 13.14 38.11
N MET A 476 -27.10 12.67 37.79
CA MET A 476 -26.90 11.45 36.99
C MET A 476 -26.98 10.19 37.85
N GLN A 477 -26.49 10.25 39.10
CA GLN A 477 -26.53 9.12 40.03
C GLN A 477 -27.95 8.80 40.55
N SER A 478 -28.85 9.77 40.63
CA SER A 478 -30.24 9.51 41.06
C SER A 478 -31.11 8.85 39.98
N ALA A 479 -30.66 8.79 38.73
CA ALA A 479 -31.40 8.22 37.61
C ALA A 479 -31.03 6.76 37.28
N GLN A 480 -29.97 6.20 37.87
CA GLN A 480 -29.43 4.87 37.52
C GLN A 480 -29.91 3.72 38.42
N GLY A 481 -30.91 3.95 39.29
CA GLY A 481 -31.32 2.98 40.31
C GLY A 481 -32.49 2.05 39.97
N LEU A 482 -33.09 2.08 38.77
CA LEU A 482 -34.31 1.32 38.48
C LEU A 482 -34.38 0.85 37.02
N ILE A 483 -33.77 -0.29 36.69
CA ILE A 483 -34.32 -1.17 35.65
C ILE A 483 -34.21 -2.62 36.14
N LYS A 484 -35.39 -3.17 36.44
CA LYS A 484 -35.65 -4.59 36.71
C LYS A 484 -36.31 -5.16 35.45
N ASP A 485 -35.97 -6.41 35.17
CA ASP A 485 -36.40 -7.26 34.05
C ASP A 485 -37.92 -7.32 33.84
N GLU A 486 -38.40 -7.18 32.59
CA GLU A 486 -39.53 -7.93 31.99
C GLU A 486 -39.89 -7.41 30.57
N GLY A 487 -40.04 -8.33 29.62
CA GLY A 487 -40.96 -8.19 28.49
C GLY A 487 -40.35 -8.06 27.10
N VAL A 488 -40.40 -9.15 26.31
CA VAL A 488 -40.22 -9.13 24.86
C VAL A 488 -41.25 -8.18 24.24
N ILE A 489 -40.78 -7.12 23.57
CA ILE A 489 -41.64 -6.21 22.81
C ILE A 489 -41.78 -6.78 21.40
N ASP A 490 -42.98 -7.27 21.08
CA ASP A 490 -43.37 -7.67 19.73
C ASP A 490 -43.50 -6.41 18.85
N GLY A 491 -42.47 -6.13 18.06
CA GLY A 491 -42.36 -4.93 17.24
C GLY A 491 -42.75 -5.18 15.78
N ARG A 492 -43.94 -4.74 15.37
CA ARG A 492 -44.24 -4.59 13.94
C ARG A 492 -43.54 -3.34 13.39
N ALA A 493 -42.67 -3.52 12.40
CA ALA A 493 -42.11 -2.42 11.64
C ALA A 493 -43.23 -1.67 10.88
N LYS A 494 -43.39 -0.38 11.19
CA LYS A 494 -44.19 0.53 10.37
C LYS A 494 -43.23 1.32 9.51
N VAL A 495 -43.33 1.15 8.20
CA VAL A 495 -42.59 1.97 7.23
C VAL A 495 -42.96 3.43 7.48
N ILE A 496 -41.98 4.21 7.95
CA ILE A 496 -42.09 5.66 8.01
C ILE A 496 -41.89 6.13 6.57
N ASN A 497 -42.99 6.38 5.87
CA ASN A 497 -42.93 7.16 4.64
C ASN A 497 -42.34 8.52 4.98
N SER A 498 -41.33 8.90 4.19
CA SER A 498 -40.70 10.21 4.13
C SER A 498 -41.66 11.34 4.52
N LEU A 499 -41.18 12.24 5.40
CA LEU A 499 -41.81 13.51 5.73
C LEU A 499 -42.46 14.15 4.48
N PRO A 500 -43.71 14.65 4.58
CA PRO A 500 -44.36 15.30 3.45
C PRO A 500 -43.57 16.54 3.02
N PRO A 501 -43.52 16.85 1.71
CA PRO A 501 -42.75 17.98 1.19
C PRO A 501 -43.28 19.29 1.76
N SER A 502 -42.39 20.08 2.36
CA SER A 502 -42.68 21.40 2.93
C SER A 502 -42.80 22.52 1.89
N SER A 503 -42.65 22.23 0.60
CA SER A 503 -42.73 23.24 -0.46
C SER A 503 -43.73 22.86 -1.55
N ASN A 504 -44.70 23.75 -1.78
CA ASN A 504 -45.70 23.65 -2.86
C ASN A 504 -45.11 23.98 -4.26
N ILE A 505 -43.80 23.80 -4.46
CA ILE A 505 -43.10 24.21 -5.68
C ILE A 505 -43.28 23.12 -6.74
N LYS A 506 -44.04 23.45 -7.78
CA LYS A 506 -44.32 22.57 -8.91
C LYS A 506 -43.38 22.87 -10.08
N ARG A 507 -43.13 21.84 -10.90
CA ARG A 507 -42.43 21.96 -12.18
C ARG A 507 -43.05 23.09 -13.02
N GLY A 508 -42.21 23.93 -13.60
CA GLY A 508 -42.60 25.04 -14.47
C GLY A 508 -42.78 26.39 -13.77
N ILE A 509 -42.76 26.44 -12.43
CA ILE A 509 -42.81 27.69 -11.66
C ILE A 509 -41.48 28.43 -11.78
N ARG A 510 -41.56 29.76 -11.83
CA ARG A 510 -40.41 30.65 -11.77
C ARG A 510 -40.06 30.93 -10.31
N ILE A 511 -38.79 30.80 -9.97
CA ILE A 511 -38.27 30.96 -8.63
C ILE A 511 -37.05 31.88 -8.65
N PHE A 512 -36.72 32.47 -7.51
CA PHE A 512 -35.54 33.28 -7.29
C PHE A 512 -34.59 32.58 -6.33
N HIS A 513 -33.30 32.52 -6.68
CA HIS A 513 -32.24 32.03 -5.81
C HIS A 513 -31.20 33.12 -5.60
N GLN A 514 -30.84 33.40 -4.34
CA GLN A 514 -29.99 34.53 -3.96
C GLN A 514 -28.65 34.59 -4.73
N LYS A 515 -28.06 33.43 -5.05
CA LYS A 515 -26.79 33.33 -5.80
C LYS A 515 -26.95 33.27 -7.33
N PHE A 516 -28.06 32.73 -7.84
CA PHE A 516 -28.20 32.35 -9.25
C PHE A 516 -29.26 33.18 -10.00
N GLY A 517 -30.00 34.03 -9.28
CA GLY A 517 -31.04 34.88 -9.82
C GLY A 517 -32.33 34.11 -10.12
N TYR A 518 -33.09 34.61 -11.10
CA TYR A 518 -34.33 33.96 -11.52
C TYR A 518 -34.06 32.70 -12.34
N GLY A 519 -34.86 31.67 -12.09
CA GLY A 519 -34.81 30.42 -12.85
C GLY A 519 -36.17 29.73 -12.89
N LYS A 520 -36.32 28.79 -13.81
CA LYS A 520 -37.54 28.00 -13.98
C LYS A 520 -37.31 26.56 -13.52
N VAL A 521 -38.20 26.03 -12.69
CA VAL A 521 -38.07 24.66 -12.18
C VAL A 521 -38.33 23.65 -13.31
N VAL A 522 -37.31 22.85 -13.62
CA VAL A 522 -37.32 21.83 -14.67
C VAL A 522 -37.70 20.46 -14.11
N ALA A 523 -37.30 20.13 -12.88
CA ALA A 523 -37.68 18.89 -12.19
C ALA A 523 -37.73 19.09 -10.66
N VAL A 524 -38.54 18.27 -9.98
CA VAL A 524 -38.71 18.27 -8.51
C VAL A 524 -38.53 16.83 -8.02
N ASP A 525 -37.58 16.61 -7.13
CA ASP A 525 -37.28 15.33 -6.51
C ASP A 525 -37.20 15.51 -4.99
N GLY A 526 -38.33 15.30 -4.30
CA GLY A 526 -38.47 15.58 -2.88
C GLY A 526 -38.22 17.06 -2.57
N ASN A 527 -37.18 17.33 -1.77
CA ASN A 527 -36.72 18.68 -1.41
C ASN A 527 -35.66 19.25 -2.37
N LYS A 528 -35.27 18.51 -3.41
CA LYS A 528 -34.30 18.95 -4.42
C LYS A 528 -35.01 19.42 -5.68
N LEU A 529 -34.66 20.61 -6.13
CA LEU A 529 -35.18 21.24 -7.35
C LEU A 529 -34.07 21.33 -8.38
N GLU A 530 -34.36 20.91 -9.59
CA GLU A 530 -33.52 21.20 -10.76
C GLU A 530 -34.08 22.43 -11.45
N VAL A 531 -33.30 23.51 -11.50
CA VAL A 531 -33.74 24.83 -11.94
C VAL A 531 -32.83 25.33 -13.05
N GLU A 532 -33.43 25.76 -14.15
CA GLU A 532 -32.74 26.44 -15.24
C GLU A 532 -32.71 27.95 -14.96
N PHE A 533 -31.55 28.44 -14.54
CA PHE A 533 -31.33 29.85 -14.21
C PHE A 533 -30.90 30.65 -15.44
N GLU A 534 -31.47 31.86 -15.60
CA GLU A 534 -31.24 32.70 -16.78
C GLU A 534 -29.77 33.10 -16.98
N LYS A 535 -29.00 33.20 -15.88
CA LYS A 535 -27.58 33.59 -15.90
C LYS A 535 -26.60 32.48 -15.55
N ALA A 536 -27.07 31.36 -15.00
CA ALA A 536 -26.22 30.32 -14.40
C ALA A 536 -26.45 28.91 -14.96
N GLY A 537 -27.36 28.75 -15.95
CA GLY A 537 -27.71 27.46 -16.54
C GLY A 537 -28.45 26.54 -15.57
N VAL A 538 -28.50 25.25 -15.87
CA VAL A 538 -29.20 24.25 -15.03
C VAL A 538 -28.40 23.96 -13.77
N LYS A 539 -29.02 24.14 -12.60
CA LYS A 539 -28.43 23.86 -11.28
C LYS A 539 -29.42 23.13 -10.38
N LYS A 540 -28.90 22.25 -9.53
CA LYS A 540 -29.68 21.56 -8.48
C LYS A 540 -29.57 22.35 -7.18
N VAL A 541 -30.71 22.74 -6.63
CA VAL A 541 -30.85 23.55 -5.41
C VAL A 541 -31.91 22.94 -4.50
N MET A 542 -31.76 23.08 -3.18
CA MET A 542 -32.80 22.64 -2.25
C MET A 542 -33.94 23.67 -2.20
N ASP A 543 -35.17 23.20 -2.00
CA ASP A 543 -36.38 24.02 -1.91
C ASP A 543 -36.32 25.10 -0.82
N SER A 544 -35.57 24.86 0.25
CA SER A 544 -35.36 25.81 1.36
C SER A 544 -34.56 27.05 0.99
N PHE A 545 -33.88 27.07 -0.16
CA PHE A 545 -33.01 28.18 -0.60
C PHE A 545 -33.57 28.96 -1.80
N VAL A 546 -34.86 28.78 -2.10
CA VAL A 546 -35.50 29.43 -3.24
C VAL A 546 -36.80 30.11 -2.82
N GLU A 547 -37.04 31.29 -3.39
CA GLU A 547 -38.25 32.07 -3.16
C GLU A 547 -39.14 32.03 -4.42
N PRO A 548 -40.48 31.89 -4.30
CA PRO A 548 -41.36 32.03 -5.45
C PRO A 548 -41.26 33.44 -6.05
N ALA A 549 -41.12 33.53 -7.37
CA ALA A 549 -41.01 34.81 -8.09
C ALA A 549 -42.37 35.45 -8.38
#